data_AF-A0A840VST3-F1
#
_entry.id   AF-A0A840VST3-F1
#
_cell.length_a   1.000
_cell.length_b   1.000
_cell.length_c   1.000
_cell.angle_alpha   90.00
_cell.angle_beta   90.00
_cell.angle_gamma   90.00
#
_symmetry.space_group_name_H-M   'P 1'
#
loop_
_entity.id
_entity.type
_entity.pdbx_description
1 polymer ?
#
loop_
_entity_poly.entity_id
_entity_poly.type
_entity_poly.pdbx_seq_one_letter_code
_entity_poly.pdbx_strand_id
1 'polypeptide(L)'
;MSTVDAPSRTRAPLFFLSYSRAPVRRATGKPAEYVSRFFEDLSVHVSELVGPVTGVDAGFLDSSIAGGERWSPELLEAAGTCQVFVPLVSSALLGSEWCGREWDAFSRRRIVPRHSSASAHETAIVPVTWSPTNGAALPRVLRDIQRFSPTAVPDPDIAVHYQRDGVYGLLTMQWENAYRAVVWRLAQRIVAIHRSYLVEPWVPESADELCNRFAEEPG
;
A
#
# COMPACT_ATOMS: atom_id res chain seq x y z
N MET A 1 -5.83 28.89 -34.49
CA MET A 1 -4.86 27.92 -33.95
C MET A 1 -5.25 27.65 -32.52
N SER A 2 -6.09 26.64 -32.31
CA SER A 2 -6.57 26.25 -30.98
C SER A 2 -5.49 25.44 -30.27
N THR A 3 -5.05 25.93 -29.13
CA THR A 3 -4.21 25.22 -28.18
C THR A 3 -4.96 24.00 -27.68
N VAL A 4 -4.40 22.81 -27.92
CA VAL A 4 -4.84 21.56 -27.30
C VAL A 4 -4.62 21.71 -25.80
N ASP A 5 -5.71 21.81 -25.06
CA ASP A 5 -5.72 21.81 -23.61
C ASP A 5 -5.18 20.44 -23.16
N ALA A 6 -4.03 20.43 -22.48
CA ALA A 6 -3.55 19.22 -21.84
C ALA A 6 -4.61 18.80 -20.81
N PRO A 7 -5.01 17.52 -20.74
CA PRO A 7 -6.00 17.11 -19.76
C PRO A 7 -5.51 17.57 -18.38
N SER A 8 -6.38 18.33 -17.71
CA SER A 8 -6.20 18.72 -16.32
C SER A 8 -5.76 17.49 -15.55
N ARG A 9 -4.49 17.46 -15.12
CA ARG A 9 -3.96 16.37 -14.31
C ARG A 9 -4.70 16.43 -12.98
N THR A 10 -5.85 15.77 -12.88
CA THR A 10 -6.41 15.38 -11.60
C THR A 10 -5.26 14.67 -10.90
N ARG A 11 -4.70 15.31 -9.88
CA ARG A 11 -3.55 14.74 -9.17
C ARG A 11 -4.08 13.41 -8.59
N ALA A 12 -3.31 12.34 -8.74
CA ALA A 12 -3.68 11.05 -8.18
C ALA A 12 -3.37 11.01 -6.68
N PRO A 13 -4.08 10.18 -5.90
CA PRO A 13 -3.71 9.93 -4.51
C PRO A 13 -2.24 9.54 -4.40
N LEU A 14 -1.59 9.93 -3.32
CA LEU A 14 -0.14 9.71 -3.20
C LEU A 14 0.15 8.22 -2.98
N PHE A 15 -0.64 7.55 -2.14
CA PHE A 15 -0.48 6.12 -1.89
C PHE A 15 -1.75 5.31 -2.18
N PHE A 16 -1.55 4.05 -2.50
CA PHE A 16 -2.60 3.04 -2.67
C PHE A 16 -2.45 1.99 -1.57
N LEU A 17 -3.51 1.75 -0.81
CA LEU A 17 -3.56 0.76 0.25
C LEU A 17 -4.32 -0.49 -0.23
N SER A 18 -3.59 -1.58 -0.44
CA SER A 18 -4.14 -2.86 -0.87
C SER A 18 -4.39 -3.77 0.33
N TYR A 19 -5.62 -4.29 0.45
CA TYR A 19 -6.05 -5.12 1.56
C TYR A 19 -7.07 -6.16 1.11
N SER A 20 -6.98 -7.38 1.66
CA SER A 20 -8.00 -8.41 1.48
C SER A 20 -8.52 -8.89 2.83
N ARG A 21 -9.84 -9.10 2.92
CA ARG A 21 -10.51 -9.58 4.13
C ARG A 21 -10.43 -11.10 4.23
N ALA A 22 -10.10 -11.61 5.42
CA ALA A 22 -10.21 -13.04 5.69
C ALA A 22 -11.68 -13.50 5.58
N PRO A 23 -11.96 -14.68 4.99
CA PRO A 23 -13.32 -15.19 4.87
C PRO A 23 -13.95 -15.39 6.26
N VAL A 24 -15.19 -14.91 6.40
CA VAL A 24 -15.91 -14.57 7.66
C VAL A 24 -16.23 -15.78 8.57
N ARG A 25 -15.74 -16.99 8.32
CA ARG A 25 -16.26 -18.20 8.99
C ARG A 25 -16.15 -18.19 10.52
N ARG A 26 -15.28 -17.38 11.15
CA ARG A 26 -15.18 -17.19 12.62
C ARG A 26 -14.59 -15.83 13.07
N ALA A 27 -14.78 -14.73 12.35
CA ALA A 27 -14.19 -13.45 12.77
C ALA A 27 -15.02 -12.81 13.91
N THR A 28 -14.59 -12.99 15.17
CA THR A 28 -15.21 -12.36 16.36
C THR A 28 -14.72 -10.92 16.59
N GLY A 29 -14.41 -10.18 15.54
CA GLY A 29 -13.83 -8.83 15.64
C GLY A 29 -14.30 -7.90 14.53
N LYS A 30 -13.76 -6.67 14.53
CA LYS A 30 -14.11 -5.63 13.56
C LYS A 30 -12.97 -5.27 12.58
N PRO A 31 -12.43 -6.22 11.79
CA PRO A 31 -11.32 -5.94 10.86
C PRO A 31 -11.58 -4.78 9.89
N ALA A 32 -12.82 -4.58 9.45
CA ALA A 32 -13.18 -3.48 8.57
C ALA A 32 -12.97 -2.11 9.24
N GLU A 33 -13.41 -1.95 10.49
CA GLU A 33 -13.21 -0.70 11.25
C GLU A 33 -11.72 -0.41 11.48
N TYR A 34 -10.91 -1.44 11.73
CA TYR A 34 -9.46 -1.27 11.91
C TYR A 34 -8.74 -0.84 10.63
N VAL A 35 -9.14 -1.37 9.47
CA VAL A 35 -8.54 -0.94 8.19
C VAL A 35 -8.97 0.48 7.85
N SER A 36 -10.25 0.83 8.06
CA SER A 36 -10.73 2.21 7.88
C SER A 36 -9.95 3.19 8.77
N ARG A 37 -9.81 2.87 10.06
CA ARG A 37 -9.02 3.67 11.00
C ARG A 37 -7.57 3.82 10.55
N PHE A 38 -6.92 2.72 10.16
CA PHE A 38 -5.53 2.76 9.70
C PHE A 38 -5.36 3.62 8.44
N PHE A 39 -6.28 3.50 7.50
CA PHE A 39 -6.28 4.30 6.28
C PHE A 39 -6.47 5.80 6.56
N GLU A 40 -7.41 6.15 7.43
CA GLU A 40 -7.69 7.54 7.84
C GLU A 40 -6.48 8.16 8.55
N ASP A 41 -5.94 7.48 9.56
CA ASP A 41 -4.78 7.95 10.34
C ASP A 41 -3.55 8.13 9.43
N LEU A 42 -3.32 7.19 8.50
CA LEU A 42 -2.22 7.28 7.54
C LEU A 42 -2.41 8.46 6.57
N SER A 43 -3.64 8.63 6.06
CA SER A 43 -3.98 9.71 5.12
C SER A 43 -3.82 11.09 5.74
N VAL A 44 -4.19 11.25 7.01
CA VAL A 44 -3.97 12.49 7.78
C VAL A 44 -2.48 12.78 7.87
N HIS A 45 -1.66 11.82 8.31
CA HIS A 45 -0.23 12.04 8.45
C HIS A 45 0.48 12.31 7.12
N VAL A 46 0.11 11.61 6.04
CA VAL A 46 0.67 11.87 4.70
C VAL A 46 0.28 13.27 4.22
N SER A 47 -0.98 13.67 4.36
CA SER A 47 -1.46 15.02 4.02
C SER A 47 -0.64 16.11 4.72
N GLU A 48 -0.50 16.00 6.04
CA GLU A 48 0.24 16.96 6.87
C GLU A 48 1.72 17.05 6.48
N LEU A 49 2.35 15.92 6.14
CA LEU A 49 3.77 15.87 5.79
C LEU A 49 4.06 16.39 4.37
N VAL A 50 3.12 16.26 3.43
CA VAL A 50 3.28 16.76 2.06
C VAL A 50 2.94 18.26 1.97
N GLY A 51 2.02 18.74 2.81
CA GLY A 51 1.49 20.10 2.75
C GLY A 51 0.31 20.22 1.77
N PRO A 52 -0.22 21.44 1.56
CA PRO A 52 -1.42 21.65 0.74
C PRO A 52 -1.20 21.26 -0.72
N VAL A 53 -1.63 20.05 -1.05
CA VAL A 53 -1.82 19.55 -2.41
C VAL A 53 -3.31 19.75 -2.69
N THR A 54 -3.67 20.88 -3.30
CA THR A 54 -5.07 21.22 -3.56
C THR A 54 -5.76 20.14 -4.39
N GLY A 55 -6.84 19.57 -3.85
CA GLY A 55 -7.87 18.85 -4.62
C GLY A 55 -7.75 17.33 -4.70
N VAL A 56 -6.95 16.65 -3.87
CA VAL A 56 -6.76 15.19 -3.94
C VAL A 56 -6.60 14.56 -2.56
N ASP A 57 -7.28 13.43 -2.35
CA ASP A 57 -7.09 12.59 -1.15
C ASP A 57 -5.65 12.07 -1.08
N ALA A 58 -5.04 12.07 0.11
CA ALA A 58 -3.66 11.59 0.25
C ALA A 58 -3.48 10.11 -0.10
N GLY A 59 -4.54 9.31 0.05
CA GLY A 59 -4.51 7.88 -0.22
C GLY A 59 -5.77 7.37 -0.92
N PHE A 60 -5.63 6.20 -1.51
CA PHE A 60 -6.73 5.38 -2.03
C PHE A 60 -6.74 4.04 -1.26
N LEU A 61 -7.91 3.59 -0.80
CA LEU A 61 -8.08 2.27 -0.17
C LEU A 61 -8.87 1.38 -1.12
N ASP A 62 -8.29 0.25 -1.52
CA ASP A 62 -9.08 -0.78 -2.18
C ASP A 62 -10.04 -1.41 -1.16
N SER A 63 -11.33 -1.14 -1.37
CA SER A 63 -12.43 -1.68 -0.60
C SER A 63 -13.25 -2.69 -1.39
N SER A 64 -12.69 -3.26 -2.47
CA SER A 64 -13.34 -4.34 -3.20
C SER A 64 -13.44 -5.59 -2.31
N ILE A 65 -14.64 -5.80 -1.77
CA ILE A 65 -14.90 -6.67 -0.61
C ILE A 65 -15.27 -8.11 -0.99
N ALA A 66 -15.50 -8.43 -2.26
CA ALA A 66 -15.83 -9.79 -2.65
C ALA A 66 -15.47 -10.05 -4.11
N GLY A 67 -14.83 -11.19 -4.38
CA GLY A 67 -14.48 -11.62 -5.73
C GLY A 67 -15.70 -11.72 -6.65
N GLY A 68 -15.51 -11.31 -7.90
CA GLY A 68 -16.53 -11.37 -8.97
C GLY A 68 -16.83 -10.02 -9.64
N GLU A 69 -16.37 -8.91 -9.08
CA GLU A 69 -16.56 -7.58 -9.67
C GLU A 69 -15.44 -7.23 -10.66
N ARG A 70 -15.80 -6.58 -11.77
CA ARG A 70 -14.82 -6.01 -12.72
C ARG A 70 -14.09 -4.85 -12.03
N TRP A 71 -12.81 -4.66 -12.33
CA TRP A 71 -12.08 -3.46 -11.90
C TRP A 71 -12.87 -2.23 -12.32
N SER A 72 -13.18 -1.36 -11.36
CA SER A 72 -13.77 -0.07 -11.70
C SER A 72 -12.72 0.79 -12.40
N PRO A 73 -13.13 1.70 -13.30
CA PRO A 73 -12.20 2.67 -13.90
C PRO A 73 -11.40 3.44 -12.84
N GLU A 74 -12.01 3.75 -11.70
CA GLU A 74 -11.37 4.45 -10.59
C GLU A 74 -10.25 3.61 -9.94
N LEU A 75 -10.44 2.30 -9.83
CA LEU A 75 -9.41 1.41 -9.30
C LEU A 75 -8.23 1.25 -10.27
N LEU A 76 -8.50 1.10 -11.56
CA LEU A 76 -7.45 1.07 -12.60
C LEU A 76 -6.66 2.38 -12.60
N GLU A 77 -7.37 3.50 -12.55
CA GLU A 77 -6.76 4.83 -12.46
C GLU A 77 -5.90 4.94 -11.20
N ALA A 78 -6.44 4.58 -10.03
CA ALA A 78 -5.70 4.65 -8.77
C ALA A 78 -4.45 3.76 -8.77
N ALA A 79 -4.57 2.51 -9.22
CA ALA A 79 -3.44 1.59 -9.33
C ALA A 79 -2.39 2.08 -10.34
N GLY A 80 -2.85 2.68 -11.44
CA GLY A 80 -1.99 3.18 -12.49
C GLY A 80 -1.30 4.51 -12.17
N THR A 81 -1.83 5.31 -11.25
CA THR A 81 -1.38 6.69 -11.03
C THR A 81 -0.83 6.99 -9.63
N CYS A 82 -1.19 6.23 -8.60
CA CYS A 82 -0.66 6.44 -7.24
C CYS A 82 0.87 6.32 -7.20
N GLN A 83 1.55 7.10 -6.37
CA GLN A 83 3.01 7.11 -6.31
C GLN A 83 3.60 6.00 -5.44
N VAL A 84 2.87 5.48 -4.45
CA VAL A 84 3.36 4.44 -3.53
C VAL A 84 2.32 3.34 -3.36
N PHE A 85 2.73 2.07 -3.49
CA PHE A 85 1.90 0.92 -3.19
C PHE A 85 2.13 0.44 -1.77
N VAL A 86 1.07 0.20 -1.01
CA VAL A 86 1.12 -0.26 0.38
C VAL A 86 0.26 -1.54 0.51
N PRO A 87 0.82 -2.72 0.23
CA PRO A 87 0.10 -3.98 0.45
C PRO A 87 0.13 -4.37 1.94
N LEU A 88 -1.06 -4.60 2.50
CA LEU A 88 -1.27 -5.07 3.88
C LEU A 88 -1.12 -6.59 3.98
N VAL A 89 0.13 -7.02 4.16
CA VAL A 89 0.54 -8.43 4.20
C VAL A 89 -0.16 -9.16 5.34
N SER A 90 -0.99 -10.13 4.96
CA SER A 90 -1.76 -11.04 5.80
C SER A 90 -2.06 -12.30 5.00
N SER A 91 -2.44 -13.41 5.64
CA SER A 91 -2.78 -14.64 4.90
C SER A 91 -3.90 -14.44 3.87
N ALA A 92 -4.84 -13.52 4.14
CA ALA A 92 -5.90 -13.17 3.20
C ALA A 92 -5.35 -12.44 1.96
N LEU A 93 -4.44 -11.48 2.15
CA LEU A 93 -3.76 -10.80 1.04
C LEU A 93 -2.98 -11.79 0.18
N LEU A 94 -2.23 -12.71 0.80
CA LEU A 94 -1.41 -13.68 0.07
C LEU A 94 -2.23 -14.63 -0.81
N GLY A 95 -3.47 -14.95 -0.42
CA GLY A 95 -4.40 -15.76 -1.20
C GLY A 95 -5.26 -14.98 -2.19
N SER A 96 -5.10 -13.65 -2.25
CA SER A 96 -5.94 -12.79 -3.08
C SER A 96 -5.37 -12.66 -4.48
N GLU A 97 -6.08 -13.22 -5.48
CA GLU A 97 -5.75 -13.01 -6.89
C GLU A 97 -5.74 -11.52 -7.25
N TRP A 98 -6.69 -10.79 -6.69
CA TRP A 98 -6.85 -9.37 -6.90
C TRP A 98 -5.63 -8.57 -6.47
N CYS A 99 -5.16 -8.80 -5.24
CA CYS A 99 -3.99 -8.10 -4.71
C CYS A 99 -2.72 -8.47 -5.49
N GLY A 100 -2.66 -9.68 -6.06
CA GLY A 100 -1.60 -10.08 -6.98
C GLY A 100 -1.62 -9.32 -8.31
N ARG A 101 -2.82 -8.97 -8.83
CA ARG A 101 -2.97 -8.12 -10.03
C ARG A 101 -2.67 -6.66 -9.75
N GLU A 102 -3.07 -6.14 -8.59
CA GLU A 102 -2.66 -4.80 -8.13
C GLU A 102 -1.15 -4.70 -8.04
N TRP A 103 -0.50 -5.70 -7.43
CA TRP A 103 0.95 -5.76 -7.39
C TRP A 103 1.57 -5.70 -8.79
N ASP A 104 1.04 -6.45 -9.75
CA ASP A 104 1.50 -6.42 -11.13
C ASP A 104 1.43 -5.02 -11.73
N ALA A 105 0.27 -4.36 -11.59
CA ALA A 105 0.05 -3.00 -12.09
C ALA A 105 1.11 -2.03 -11.56
N PHE A 106 1.43 -2.08 -10.27
CA PHE A 106 2.46 -1.24 -9.67
C PHE A 106 3.87 -1.62 -10.12
N SER A 107 4.19 -2.92 -10.17
CA SER A 107 5.54 -3.43 -10.46
C SER A 107 6.01 -3.21 -11.90
N ARG A 108 5.09 -3.03 -12.85
CA ARG A 108 5.39 -2.72 -14.26
C ARG A 108 5.79 -1.26 -14.48
N ARG A 109 5.56 -0.38 -13.51
CA ARG A 109 5.75 1.06 -13.69
C ARG A 109 7.20 1.47 -13.49
N ARG A 110 7.64 2.41 -14.32
CA ARG A 110 9.01 2.92 -14.27
C ARG A 110 9.17 3.90 -13.11
N ILE A 111 10.27 3.75 -12.38
CA ILE A 111 10.63 4.61 -11.25
C ILE A 111 11.81 5.48 -11.66
N VAL A 112 11.64 6.79 -11.53
CA VAL A 112 12.62 7.79 -11.95
C VAL A 112 13.11 8.55 -10.72
N PRO A 113 14.40 8.45 -10.36
CA PRO A 113 15.00 9.29 -9.32
C PRO A 113 14.83 10.77 -9.64
N ARG A 114 14.42 11.58 -8.66
CA ARG A 114 14.33 13.04 -8.78
C ARG A 114 15.66 13.75 -8.57
N HIS A 115 16.62 13.06 -7.96
CA HIS A 115 17.98 13.54 -7.72
C HIS A 115 18.98 12.38 -7.82
N SER A 116 20.25 12.70 -8.10
CA SER A 116 21.30 11.72 -8.39
C SER A 116 21.70 10.83 -7.20
N SER A 117 21.41 11.25 -5.96
CA SER A 117 21.70 10.49 -4.75
C SER A 117 20.62 9.47 -4.36
N ALA A 118 19.50 9.40 -5.08
CA ALA A 118 18.46 8.42 -4.79
C ALA A 118 18.93 7.00 -5.17
N SER A 119 18.50 6.00 -4.41
CA SER A 119 18.82 4.59 -4.65
C SER A 119 18.25 4.11 -5.98
N ALA A 120 19.04 3.37 -6.76
CA ALA A 120 18.58 2.73 -7.98
C ALA A 120 17.66 1.51 -7.74
N HIS A 121 17.51 1.06 -6.48
CA HIS A 121 16.76 -0.15 -6.11
C HIS A 121 15.40 0.14 -5.46
N GLU A 122 14.94 1.38 -5.45
CA GLU A 122 13.60 1.70 -4.94
C GLU A 122 12.53 1.09 -5.84
N THR A 123 11.53 0.45 -5.22
CA THR A 123 10.38 -0.17 -5.91
C THR A 123 9.10 0.62 -5.75
N ALA A 124 9.07 1.63 -4.87
CA ALA A 124 7.87 2.35 -4.47
C ALA A 124 6.73 1.43 -3.98
N ILE A 125 7.07 0.19 -3.61
CA ILE A 125 6.20 -0.80 -2.99
C ILE A 125 6.68 -0.93 -1.54
N VAL A 126 5.78 -0.70 -0.59
CA VAL A 126 6.06 -0.72 0.84
C VAL A 126 5.17 -1.77 1.50
N PRO A 127 5.59 -3.06 1.53
CA PRO A 127 4.80 -4.10 2.16
C PRO A 127 4.72 -3.90 3.68
N VAL A 128 3.51 -3.81 4.22
CA VAL A 128 3.25 -3.59 5.64
C VAL A 128 2.69 -4.87 6.23
N THR A 129 3.28 -5.37 7.32
CA THR A 129 2.72 -6.51 8.06
C THR A 129 1.41 -6.09 8.74
N TRP A 130 0.29 -6.54 8.20
CA TRP A 130 -1.04 -6.32 8.79
C TRP A 130 -1.31 -7.31 9.92
N SER A 131 -1.10 -8.60 9.66
CA SER A 131 -1.17 -9.65 10.66
C SER A 131 -0.10 -10.71 10.40
N PRO A 132 0.29 -11.50 11.42
CA PRO A 132 1.29 -12.55 11.24
C PRO A 132 0.79 -13.60 10.26
N THR A 133 1.65 -14.00 9.32
CA THR A 133 1.32 -15.01 8.30
C THR A 133 1.61 -16.45 8.75
N ASN A 134 2.12 -16.64 9.98
CA ASN A 134 2.34 -17.93 10.65
C ASN A 134 2.95 -19.03 9.76
N GLY A 135 4.00 -18.70 9.01
CA GLY A 135 4.71 -19.67 8.15
C GLY A 135 4.07 -19.92 6.79
N ALA A 136 3.04 -19.16 6.39
CA ALA A 136 2.56 -19.18 5.01
C ALA A 136 3.69 -18.85 4.04
N ALA A 137 3.81 -19.62 2.96
CA ALA A 137 4.77 -19.36 1.91
C ALA A 137 4.48 -17.97 1.30
N LEU A 138 5.45 -17.07 1.40
CA LEU A 138 5.35 -15.76 0.77
C LEU A 138 5.55 -15.92 -0.73
N PRO A 139 4.73 -15.29 -1.59
CA PRO A 139 5.00 -15.19 -3.02
C PRO A 139 6.39 -14.60 -3.29
N ARG A 140 7.02 -15.01 -4.40
CA ARG A 140 8.37 -14.58 -4.74
C ARG A 140 8.54 -13.06 -4.72
N VAL A 141 7.61 -12.33 -5.35
CA VAL A 141 7.64 -10.87 -5.42
C VAL A 141 7.65 -10.19 -4.04
N LEU A 142 7.03 -10.82 -3.03
CA LEU A 142 7.02 -10.34 -1.64
C LEU A 142 8.30 -10.73 -0.86
N ARG A 143 9.02 -11.78 -1.28
CA ARG A 143 10.32 -12.16 -0.70
C ARG A 143 11.44 -11.25 -1.19
N ASP A 144 11.35 -10.80 -2.43
CA ASP A 144 12.37 -9.97 -3.09
C ASP A 144 12.32 -8.50 -2.60
N ILE A 145 11.29 -8.11 -1.83
CA ILE A 145 11.13 -6.77 -1.27
C ILE A 145 11.17 -6.83 0.26
N GLN A 146 12.03 -6.01 0.87
CA GLN A 146 12.09 -5.83 2.31
C GLN A 146 10.76 -5.27 2.83
N ARG A 147 10.12 -5.99 3.76
CA ARG A 147 8.92 -5.48 4.46
C ARG A 147 9.27 -4.26 5.30
N PHE A 148 8.33 -3.32 5.37
CA PHE A 148 8.41 -2.17 6.24
C PHE A 148 8.64 -2.60 7.69
N SER A 149 9.50 -1.87 8.38
CA SER A 149 9.67 -1.95 9.83
C SER A 149 9.92 -0.55 10.36
N PRO A 150 9.24 -0.10 11.44
CA PRO A 150 9.43 1.23 11.97
C PRO A 150 10.84 1.35 12.56
N THR A 151 11.64 2.29 12.04
CA THR A 151 12.98 2.61 12.55
C THR A 151 12.97 3.98 13.23
N ALA A 152 14.02 4.25 14.03
CA ALA A 152 14.15 5.49 14.80
C ALA A 152 12.93 5.78 15.71
N VAL A 153 12.27 4.75 16.22
CA VAL A 153 11.16 4.92 17.17
C VAL A 153 11.69 5.21 18.58
N PRO A 154 10.95 5.98 19.41
CA PRO A 154 11.40 6.35 20.76
C PRO A 154 11.60 5.14 21.69
N ASP A 155 10.81 4.09 21.47
CA ASP A 155 10.82 2.86 22.24
C ASP A 155 11.13 1.68 21.29
N PRO A 156 12.24 0.93 21.51
CA PRO A 156 12.60 -0.20 20.66
C PRO A 156 11.57 -1.34 20.68
N ASP A 157 10.77 -1.47 21.73
CA ASP A 157 9.76 -2.53 21.85
C ASP A 157 8.62 -2.34 20.83
N ILE A 158 8.40 -1.11 20.34
CA ILE A 158 7.43 -0.83 19.28
C ILE A 158 7.72 -1.65 18.02
N ALA A 159 8.98 -1.71 17.60
CA ALA A 159 9.37 -2.46 16.41
C ALA A 159 9.18 -3.97 16.63
N VAL A 160 9.49 -4.47 17.84
CA VAL A 160 9.32 -5.87 18.22
C VAL A 160 7.84 -6.26 18.20
N HIS A 161 6.97 -5.46 18.84
CA HIS A 161 5.53 -5.67 18.84
C HIS A 161 4.95 -5.64 17.43
N TYR A 162 5.35 -4.66 16.61
CA TYR A 162 4.92 -4.58 15.22
C TYR A 162 5.34 -5.80 14.39
N GLN A 163 6.60 -6.25 14.53
CA GLN A 163 7.10 -7.41 13.80
C GLN A 163 6.39 -8.70 14.21
N ARG A 164 6.07 -8.85 15.50
CA ARG A 164 5.42 -10.04 16.04
C ARG A 164 3.93 -10.08 15.71
N ASP A 165 3.22 -8.97 15.88
CA ASP A 165 1.76 -8.94 15.93
C ASP A 165 1.12 -8.22 14.74
N GLY A 166 1.90 -7.45 13.96
CA GLY A 166 1.41 -6.61 12.86
C GLY A 166 0.49 -5.48 13.34
N VAL A 167 0.05 -4.62 12.41
CA VAL A 167 -0.87 -3.50 12.73
C VAL A 167 -2.16 -3.98 13.40
N TYR A 168 -2.72 -5.09 12.92
CA TYR A 168 -3.95 -5.68 13.46
C TYR A 168 -3.78 -6.06 14.95
N GLY A 169 -2.64 -6.65 15.32
CA GLY A 169 -2.35 -7.01 16.70
C GLY A 169 -2.20 -5.78 17.59
N LEU A 170 -1.51 -4.73 17.12
CA LEU A 170 -1.38 -3.46 17.87
C LEU A 170 -2.75 -2.85 18.17
N LEU A 171 -3.65 -2.83 17.18
CA LEU A 171 -5.02 -2.31 17.34
C LEU A 171 -5.86 -3.18 18.28
N THR A 172 -5.76 -4.50 18.15
CA THR A 172 -6.53 -5.46 18.96
C THR A 172 -6.10 -5.43 20.42
N MET A 173 -4.79 -5.31 20.69
CA MET A 173 -4.23 -5.23 22.05
C MET A 173 -4.27 -3.81 22.62
N GLN A 174 -4.82 -2.84 21.89
CA GLN A 174 -4.92 -1.43 22.28
C GLN A 174 -3.56 -0.78 22.60
N TRP A 175 -2.50 -1.18 21.88
CA TRP A 175 -1.16 -0.60 22.02
C TRP A 175 -1.04 0.70 21.22
N GLU A 176 -1.78 1.71 21.66
CA GLU A 176 -1.99 2.96 20.95
C GLU A 176 -0.68 3.69 20.62
N ASN A 177 0.28 3.73 21.55
CA ASN A 177 1.57 4.37 21.32
C ASN A 177 2.38 3.68 20.20
N ALA A 178 2.40 2.34 20.20
CA ALA A 178 3.08 1.56 19.17
C ALA A 178 2.39 1.72 17.82
N TYR A 179 1.06 1.65 17.80
CA TYR A 179 0.25 1.88 16.60
C TYR A 179 0.53 3.26 15.98
N ARG A 180 0.41 4.34 16.76
CA ARG A 180 0.66 5.71 16.28
C ARG A 180 2.08 5.90 15.75
N ALA A 181 3.07 5.33 16.43
CA ALA A 181 4.46 5.39 15.97
C ALA A 181 4.65 4.64 14.63
N VAL A 182 4.03 3.48 14.45
CA VAL A 182 4.05 2.71 13.20
C VAL A 182 3.43 3.51 12.05
N VAL A 183 2.22 4.06 12.24
CA VAL A 183 1.53 4.85 11.21
C VAL A 183 2.36 6.09 10.86
N TRP A 184 2.90 6.80 11.85
CA TRP A 184 3.74 7.97 11.65
C TRP A 184 5.01 7.66 10.83
N ARG A 185 5.71 6.57 11.17
CA ARG A 185 6.93 6.15 10.44
C ARG A 185 6.61 5.66 9.03
N LEU A 186 5.45 5.03 8.83
CA LEU A 186 4.99 4.65 7.49
C LEU A 186 4.68 5.89 6.64
N ALA A 187 3.97 6.88 7.19
CA ALA A 187 3.70 8.14 6.50
C ALA A 187 5.00 8.84 6.06
N GLN A 188 6.00 8.89 6.95
CA GLN A 188 7.32 9.43 6.59
C GLN A 188 7.99 8.66 5.45
N ARG A 189 7.91 7.33 5.44
CA ARG A 189 8.48 6.51 4.35
C ARG A 189 7.78 6.78 3.02
N ILE A 190 6.45 6.85 3.02
CA ILE A 190 5.65 7.18 1.84
C ILE A 190 6.05 8.55 1.28
N VAL A 191 6.13 9.57 2.13
CA VAL A 191 6.53 10.93 1.72
C VAL A 191 7.98 11.00 1.26
N ALA A 192 8.88 10.24 1.89
CA ALA A 192 10.27 10.16 1.47
C ALA A 192 10.40 9.57 0.06
N ILE A 193 9.65 8.51 -0.26
CA ILE A 193 9.59 7.94 -1.62
C ILE A 193 9.08 9.01 -2.60
N HIS A 194 7.94 9.64 -2.30
CA HIS A 194 7.34 10.65 -3.18
C HIS A 194 8.29 11.84 -3.47
N ARG A 195 9.05 12.29 -2.47
CA ARG A 195 10.02 13.38 -2.62
C ARG A 195 11.27 12.99 -3.41
N SER A 196 11.65 11.71 -3.35
CA SER A 196 12.90 11.22 -3.94
C SER A 196 12.71 10.62 -5.34
N TYR A 197 11.50 10.16 -5.67
CA TYR A 197 11.21 9.45 -6.91
C TYR A 197 9.91 9.96 -7.55
N LEU A 198 9.82 9.80 -8.87
CA LEU A 198 8.59 9.84 -9.63
C LEU A 198 8.29 8.41 -10.08
N VAL A 199 7.12 7.89 -9.74
CA VAL A 199 6.60 6.69 -10.40
C VAL A 199 5.80 7.14 -11.60
N GLU A 200 6.23 6.76 -12.79
CA GLU A 200 5.57 7.16 -14.03
C GLU A 200 4.17 6.53 -14.08
N PRO A 201 3.11 7.31 -14.34
CA PRO A 201 1.76 6.79 -14.42
C PRO A 201 1.63 5.86 -15.63
N TRP A 202 0.96 4.73 -15.42
CA TRP A 202 0.59 3.80 -16.46
C TRP A 202 -0.68 3.10 -16.01
N VAL A 203 -1.79 3.45 -16.65
CA VAL A 203 -3.12 2.92 -16.33
C VAL A 203 -3.39 1.74 -17.25
N PRO A 204 -3.63 0.53 -16.70
CA PRO A 204 -4.02 -0.63 -17.49
C PRO A 204 -5.29 -0.36 -18.28
N GLU A 205 -5.38 -0.85 -19.52
CA GLU A 205 -6.62 -0.73 -20.32
C GLU A 205 -7.75 -1.56 -19.72
N SER A 206 -7.40 -2.71 -19.12
CA SER A 206 -8.33 -3.59 -18.44
C SER A 206 -7.64 -4.48 -17.40
N ALA A 207 -8.43 -5.09 -16.51
CA ALA A 207 -7.93 -6.06 -15.55
C ALA A 207 -7.29 -7.31 -16.18
N ASP A 208 -7.66 -7.62 -17.43
CA ASP A 208 -7.25 -8.84 -18.13
C ASP A 208 -5.78 -8.80 -18.57
N GLU A 209 -5.17 -7.61 -18.67
CA GLU A 209 -3.74 -7.46 -18.99
C GLU A 209 -2.81 -7.77 -17.79
N LEU A 210 -3.39 -7.77 -16.58
CA LEU A 210 -2.68 -7.95 -15.32
C LEU A 210 -2.61 -9.43 -14.95
N CYS A 211 -1.51 -9.85 -14.35
CA CYS A 211 -1.28 -11.20 -13.89
C CYS A 211 -1.33 -11.27 -12.36
N ASN A 212 -1.82 -12.38 -11.82
CA ASN A 212 -1.72 -12.62 -10.38
C ASN A 212 -0.28 -12.98 -10.00
N ARG A 213 0.51 -11.97 -9.58
CA ARG A 213 1.91 -12.16 -9.13
C ARG A 213 2.04 -12.98 -7.85
N PHE A 214 0.96 -13.22 -7.12
CA PHE A 214 0.99 -14.04 -5.91
C PHE A 214 0.87 -15.54 -6.19
N ALA A 215 0.41 -15.93 -7.39
CA ALA A 215 0.29 -17.33 -7.81
C ALA A 215 1.54 -17.86 -8.54
N GLU A 216 2.55 -17.03 -8.81
CA GLU A 216 3.81 -17.48 -9.43
C GLU A 216 4.54 -18.45 -8.48
N GLU A 217 4.90 -19.64 -8.97
CA GLU A 217 5.43 -20.71 -8.12
C GLU A 217 6.67 -20.27 -7.33
N PRO A 218 6.83 -20.77 -6.08
CA PRO A 218 8.08 -20.63 -5.36
C PRO A 218 9.15 -21.48 -6.08
N GLY A 219 9.92 -20.83 -6.96
CA GLY A 219 11.17 -21.39 -7.46
C GLY A 219 12.15 -21.72 -6.35
#